data_AF-A0A9Q4CXQ5-F1
#
_entry.id   AF-A0A9Q4CXQ5-F1
#
_cell.length_a   1.000
_cell.length_b   1.000
_cell.length_c   1.000
_cell.angle_alpha   90.00
_cell.angle_beta   90.00
_cell.angle_gamma   90.00
#
_symmetry.space_group_name_H-M   'P 1'
#
loop_
_entity.id
_entity.type
_entity.pdbx_description
1 polymer ?
#
loop_
_entity_poly.entity_id
_entity_poly.type
_entity_poly.pdbx_seq_one_letter_code
_entity_poly.pdbx_strand_id
1 'polypeptide(L)'
;MSMTENPRNSVPFPLLSREGLEKLCREQQLTDAKIAELFGVTANEVYARRKQMNLLDGQMSSEEYAQAVRIGEQVKHLPFEAVQKVQEIVEQHLTPRM
;
A
#
# COMPACT_ATOMS: atom_id res chain seq x y z
N MET A 1 32.56 -11.34 21.64
CA MET A 1 32.43 -10.89 20.23
C MET A 1 31.13 -11.46 19.71
N SER A 2 30.09 -10.65 19.65
CA SER A 2 28.76 -11.07 19.20
C SER A 2 28.80 -11.31 17.69
N MET A 3 28.69 -12.57 17.28
CA MET A 3 28.38 -12.91 15.90
C MET A 3 26.91 -12.58 15.68
N THR A 4 26.62 -11.42 15.10
CA THR A 4 25.30 -11.12 14.56
C THR A 4 25.12 -12.01 13.33
N GLU A 5 24.41 -13.12 13.50
CA GLU A 5 23.86 -13.90 12.41
C GLU A 5 23.01 -12.98 11.54
N ASN A 6 23.55 -12.58 10.39
CA ASN A 6 22.79 -11.89 9.36
C ASN A 6 21.99 -13.00 8.64
N PRO A 7 20.65 -13.04 8.71
CA PRO A 7 19.88 -14.15 8.15
C PRO A 7 19.82 -14.03 6.63
N ARG A 8 20.94 -14.32 5.95
CA ARG A 8 21.04 -14.51 4.51
C ARG A 8 20.50 -15.89 4.08
N ASN A 9 19.41 -16.32 4.70
CA ASN A 9 18.52 -17.34 4.15
C ASN A 9 17.26 -16.67 3.56
N SER A 10 17.39 -15.42 3.13
CA SER A 10 16.35 -14.71 2.40
C SER A 10 16.27 -15.29 0.98
N VAL A 11 15.18 -16.00 0.72
CA VAL A 11 14.79 -16.42 -0.63
C VAL A 11 14.97 -15.22 -1.57
N PRO A 12 15.70 -15.37 -2.70
CA PRO A 12 15.85 -14.31 -3.68
C PRO A 12 14.49 -13.76 -4.11
N PHE A 13 14.37 -12.44 -4.32
CA PHE A 13 13.09 -11.80 -4.66
C PHE A 13 12.32 -12.48 -5.80
N PRO A 14 12.96 -12.92 -6.91
CA PRO A 14 12.26 -13.63 -7.98
C PRO A 14 11.61 -14.95 -7.53
N LEU A 15 12.17 -15.60 -6.51
CA LEU A 15 11.71 -16.87 -5.94
C LEU A 15 10.73 -16.67 -4.77
N LEU A 16 10.46 -15.43 -4.37
CA LEU A 16 9.47 -15.13 -3.34
C LEU A 16 8.09 -15.62 -3.80
N SER A 17 7.44 -16.45 -2.96
CA SER A 17 6.11 -16.97 -3.26
C SER A 17 5.07 -15.85 -3.19
N ARG A 18 3.90 -16.08 -3.82
CA ARG A 18 2.75 -15.18 -3.71
C ARG A 18 2.38 -14.92 -2.25
N GLU A 19 2.30 -15.97 -1.44
CA GLU A 19 1.97 -15.86 -0.01
C GLU A 19 3.03 -15.05 0.75
N GLY A 20 4.32 -15.25 0.43
CA GLY A 20 5.41 -14.48 1.03
C GLY A 20 5.32 -12.98 0.71
N LEU A 21 5.03 -12.64 -0.55
CA LEU A 21 4.86 -11.26 -0.97
C LEU A 21 3.58 -10.63 -0.40
N GLU A 22 2.50 -11.41 -0.30
CA GLU A 22 1.24 -10.99 0.31
C GLU A 22 1.41 -10.66 1.80
N LYS A 23 2.12 -11.51 2.56
CA LYS A 23 2.45 -11.26 3.98
C LYS A 23 3.18 -9.95 4.17
N LEU A 24 4.18 -9.66 3.33
CA LEU A 24 4.92 -8.40 3.39
C LEU A 24 4.01 -7.19 3.12
N CYS A 25 3.12 -7.30 2.13
CA CYS A 25 2.24 -6.19 1.73
C CYS A 25 1.06 -5.97 2.69
N ARG A 26 0.42 -7.04 3.17
CA ARG A 26 -0.86 -6.98 3.89
C ARG A 26 -0.72 -7.13 5.40
N GLU A 27 0.02 -8.13 5.85
CA GLU A 27 0.19 -8.38 7.29
C GLU A 27 1.20 -7.40 7.91
N GLN A 28 2.30 -7.14 7.19
CA GLN A 28 3.37 -6.26 7.66
C GLN A 28 3.25 -4.82 7.11
N GLN A 29 2.28 -4.56 6.23
CA GLN A 29 2.00 -3.24 5.66
C GLN A 29 3.22 -2.54 5.05
N LEU A 30 4.16 -3.31 4.50
CA LEU A 30 5.36 -2.75 3.89
C LEU A 30 5.02 -2.15 2.53
N THR A 31 5.57 -0.96 2.27
CA THR A 31 5.47 -0.32 0.95
C THR A 31 6.39 -1.01 -0.05
N ASP A 32 6.10 -0.86 -1.35
CA ASP A 32 6.96 -1.39 -2.42
C ASP A 32 8.40 -0.87 -2.30
N ALA A 33 8.60 0.37 -1.84
CA ALA A 33 9.91 0.94 -1.56
C ALA A 33 10.63 0.20 -0.42
N LYS A 34 9.91 -0.15 0.65
CA LYS A 34 10.53 -0.86 1.78
C LYS A 34 10.85 -2.32 1.44
N ILE A 35 9.99 -2.98 0.68
CA ILE A 35 10.25 -4.33 0.16
C ILE A 35 11.46 -4.28 -0.80
N ALA A 36 11.55 -3.27 -1.65
CA ALA A 36 12.68 -3.06 -2.55
C ALA A 36 14.02 -2.95 -1.79
N GLU A 37 14.07 -2.16 -0.72
CA GLU A 37 15.25 -2.07 0.17
C GLU A 37 15.62 -3.42 0.80
N LEU A 38 14.63 -4.17 1.32
CA LEU A 38 14.86 -5.45 1.99
C LEU A 38 15.47 -6.51 1.06
N PHE A 39 15.12 -6.47 -0.22
CA PHE A 39 15.52 -7.47 -1.20
C PHE A 39 16.58 -6.97 -2.20
N GLY A 40 17.01 -5.70 -2.10
CA GLY A 40 18.00 -5.12 -3.00
C GLY A 40 17.52 -4.99 -4.45
N VAL A 41 16.21 -4.80 -4.65
CA VAL A 41 15.57 -4.61 -5.97
C VAL A 41 14.97 -3.22 -6.06
N THR A 42 14.34 -2.87 -7.18
CA THR A 42 13.61 -1.61 -7.35
C THR A 42 12.14 -1.74 -6.94
N ALA A 43 11.53 -0.63 -6.52
CA ALA A 43 10.08 -0.60 -6.23
C ALA A 43 9.23 -1.00 -7.45
N ASN A 44 9.70 -0.70 -8.67
CA ASN A 44 9.04 -1.10 -9.91
C ASN A 44 9.04 -2.62 -10.11
N GLU A 45 10.12 -3.30 -9.75
CA GLU A 45 10.17 -4.77 -9.79
C GLU A 45 9.21 -5.38 -8.77
N VAL A 46 9.11 -4.78 -7.57
CA VAL A 46 8.13 -5.21 -6.56
C VAL A 46 6.70 -5.04 -7.08
N TYR A 47 6.38 -3.87 -7.62
CA TYR A 47 5.09 -3.58 -8.24
C TYR A 47 4.75 -4.57 -9.36
N ALA A 48 5.68 -4.80 -10.29
CA ALA A 48 5.49 -5.74 -11.39
C ALA A 48 5.21 -7.16 -10.89
N ARG A 49 5.91 -7.59 -9.84
CA ARG A 49 5.70 -8.91 -9.22
C ARG A 49 4.34 -9.00 -8.53
N ARG A 50 3.94 -7.98 -7.77
CA ARG A 50 2.62 -7.89 -7.14
C ARG A 50 1.50 -7.93 -8.19
N LYS A 51 1.69 -7.24 -9.32
CA LYS A 51 0.77 -7.28 -10.46
C LYS A 51 0.64 -8.67 -11.04
N GLN A 52 1.76 -9.35 -11.32
CA GLN A 52 1.77 -10.73 -11.84
C GLN A 52 1.08 -11.74 -10.90
N MET A 53 1.09 -11.46 -9.59
CA MET A 53 0.51 -12.33 -8.57
C MET A 53 -0.91 -11.93 -8.15
N ASN A 54 -1.52 -10.94 -8.80
CA ASN A 54 -2.83 -10.38 -8.42
C ASN A 54 -2.89 -9.94 -6.95
N LEU A 55 -1.84 -9.26 -6.46
CA LEU A 55 -1.73 -8.71 -5.11
C LEU A 55 -1.97 -7.19 -5.05
N LEU A 56 -2.47 -6.62 -6.15
CA LEU A 56 -2.87 -5.22 -6.24
C LEU A 56 -4.36 -5.09 -5.90
N ASP A 57 -4.76 -5.52 -4.69
CA ASP A 57 -6.12 -5.21 -4.20
C ASP A 57 -6.09 -3.84 -3.51
N GLY A 58 -7.09 -3.01 -3.78
CA GLY A 58 -7.28 -1.71 -3.12
C GLY A 58 -6.42 -0.57 -3.66
N GLN A 59 -5.70 -0.76 -4.78
CA GLN A 59 -5.04 0.35 -5.46
C GLN A 59 -6.01 0.97 -6.47
N MET A 60 -6.21 2.28 -6.32
CA MET A 60 -6.82 3.10 -7.35
C MET A 60 -6.02 2.96 -8.64
N SER A 61 -6.70 2.69 -9.74
CA SER A 61 -6.19 2.95 -11.08
C SER A 61 -5.71 4.40 -11.21
N SER A 62 -4.88 4.69 -12.21
CA SER A 62 -4.44 6.06 -12.48
C SER A 62 -5.62 7.02 -12.67
N GLU A 63 -6.74 6.52 -13.19
CA GLU A 63 -7.98 7.28 -13.39
C GLU A 63 -8.68 7.56 -12.07
N GLU A 64 -8.84 6.55 -11.21
CA GLU A 64 -9.41 6.70 -9.87
C GLU A 64 -8.55 7.62 -8.98
N TYR A 65 -7.22 7.53 -9.10
CA TYR A 65 -6.30 8.42 -8.39
C TYR A 65 -6.44 9.86 -8.86
N ALA A 66 -6.44 10.09 -10.17
CA ALA A 66 -6.66 11.43 -10.74
C ALA A 66 -8.01 12.00 -10.31
N GLN A 67 -9.03 11.16 -10.17
CA GLN A 67 -10.34 11.57 -9.65
C GLN A 67 -10.29 11.94 -8.16
N ALA A 68 -9.60 11.16 -7.33
CA ALA A 68 -9.41 11.47 -5.91
C ALA A 68 -8.71 12.82 -5.70
N VAL A 69 -7.67 13.11 -6.50
CA VAL A 69 -6.95 14.40 -6.48
C VAL A 69 -7.90 15.55 -6.85
N ARG A 70 -8.69 15.41 -7.92
CA ARG A 70 -9.67 16.45 -8.31
C ARG A 70 -10.69 16.72 -7.20
N ILE A 71 -11.17 15.69 -6.52
CA ILE A 71 -12.09 15.83 -5.39
C ILE A 71 -11.39 16.60 -4.25
N GLY A 72 -10.15 16.22 -3.90
CA GLY A 72 -9.34 16.91 -2.89
C GLY A 72 -9.17 18.40 -3.18
N GLU A 73 -8.87 18.75 -4.43
CA GLU A 73 -8.73 20.13 -4.90
C GLU A 73 -10.03 20.95 -4.77
N GLN A 74 -11.19 20.31 -4.92
CA GLN A 74 -12.49 20.97 -4.77
C GLN A 74 -12.84 21.24 -3.29
N VAL A 75 -12.38 20.39 -2.37
CA VAL A 75 -12.75 20.48 -0.94
C VAL A 75 -11.71 21.20 -0.08
N LYS A 76 -10.45 21.32 -0.52
CA LYS A 76 -9.36 21.90 0.30
C LYS A 76 -9.56 23.36 0.73
N HIS A 77 -10.44 24.09 0.05
CA HIS A 77 -10.74 25.49 0.36
C HIS A 77 -11.89 25.66 1.36
N LEU A 78 -12.55 24.56 1.73
CA LEU A 78 -13.66 24.61 2.66
C LEU A 78 -13.18 25.02 4.06
N PRO A 79 -14.01 25.74 4.83
CA PRO A 79 -13.73 26.02 6.23
C PRO A 79 -13.67 24.69 7.01
N PHE A 80 -12.90 24.68 8.09
CA PHE A 80 -12.59 23.45 8.84
C PHE A 80 -13.85 22.72 9.31
N GLU A 81 -14.87 23.44 9.74
CA GLU A 81 -16.16 22.88 10.18
C GLU A 81 -16.88 22.12 9.06
N ALA A 82 -16.73 22.58 7.81
CA ALA A 82 -17.28 21.88 6.65
C ALA A 82 -16.48 20.62 6.31
N VAL A 83 -15.16 20.64 6.47
CA VAL A 83 -14.31 19.44 6.33
C VAL A 83 -14.67 18.39 7.36
N GLN A 84 -14.90 18.78 8.62
CA GLN A 84 -15.36 17.86 9.68
C GLN A 84 -16.69 17.21 9.33
N LYS A 85 -17.65 17.96 8.79
CA LYS A 85 -18.94 17.42 8.37
C LYS A 85 -18.83 16.43 7.20
N VAL A 86 -17.93 16.68 6.26
CA VAL A 86 -17.61 15.71 5.19
C VAL A 86 -17.05 14.43 5.79
N GLN A 87 -16.15 14.54 6.78
CA GLN A 87 -15.57 13.38 7.47
C GLN A 87 -16.65 12.55 8.20
N GLU A 88 -17.56 13.17 8.93
CA GLU A 88 -18.68 12.50 9.61
C GLU A 88 -19.55 11.69 8.63
N ILE A 89 -19.87 12.25 7.46
CA ILE A 89 -20.68 11.57 6.43
C ILE A 89 -19.93 10.35 5.88
N VAL A 90 -18.63 10.48 5.64
CA VAL A 90 -17.80 9.37 5.15
C VAL A 90 -17.73 8.24 6.17
N GLU A 91 -17.54 8.55 7.45
CA GLU A 91 -17.49 7.56 8.54
C GLU A 91 -18.81 6.77 8.66
N GLN A 92 -19.96 7.43 8.50
CA GLN A 92 -21.28 6.78 8.50
C GLN A 92 -21.47 5.78 7.34
N HIS A 93 -20.80 5.99 6.21
CA HIS A 93 -20.88 5.11 5.04
C HIS A 93 -19.79 4.03 4.99
N LEU A 94 -18.70 4.21 5.73
CA LEU A 94 -17.63 3.20 5.88
C LEU A 94 -17.93 2.16 6.96
N THR A 95 -18.85 2.45 7.87
CA THR A 95 -19.27 1.49 8.90
C THR A 95 -20.26 0.51 8.29
N PRO A 96 -19.96 -0.80 8.18
CA PRO A 96 -20.93 -1.77 7.69
C PRO A 96 -22.13 -1.77 8.64
N ARG A 97 -23.34 -1.58 8.09
CA ARG A 97 -24.57 -1.85 8.84
C ARG A 97 -24.54 -3.34 9.20
N MET A 98 -24.28 -3.63 10.47
CA MET A 98 -24.50 -4.96 11.06
C MET A 98 -25.99 -5.28 11.05
#